data_AF-A0A962WZ58-F1
#
_entry.id   AF-A0A962WZ58-F1
#
_cell.length_a   1.000
_cell.length_b   1.000
_cell.length_c   1.000
_cell.angle_alpha   90.00
_cell.angle_beta   90.00
_cell.angle_gamma   90.00
#
_symmetry.space_group_name_H-M   'P 1'
#
loop_
_entity.id
_entity.type
_entity.pdbx_description
1 polymer ?
#
loop_
_entity_poly.entity_id
_entity_poly.type
_entity_poly.pdbx_seq_one_letter_code
_entity_poly.pdbx_strand_id
1 'polypeptide(L)'
;MLEIKKLERSGLRSCAFSLEKGESIVVTGPSGAGKSLLLRAIADLDPNQGEVCLDGRERKTYSACEWRRRVVYLPAESGWWAADVGAHFPAPEKTLSWLEKLGLPADCLDWA
;
A
#
# COMPACT_ATOMS: atom_id res chain seq x y z
N MET A 1 -10.49 1.77 -10.86
CA MET A 1 -11.25 0.74 -10.12
C MET A 1 -10.33 -0.39 -9.71
N LEU A 2 -10.34 -0.77 -8.43
CA LEU A 2 -9.69 -1.97 -7.90
C LEU A 2 -10.78 -3.04 -7.72
N GLU A 3 -10.60 -4.22 -8.31
CA GLU A 3 -11.49 -5.36 -8.10
C GLU A 3 -10.74 -6.51 -7.45
N ILE A 4 -11.35 -7.13 -6.45
CA ILE A 4 -10.83 -8.28 -5.73
C ILE A 4 -11.88 -9.40 -5.75
N LYS A 5 -11.51 -10.57 -6.25
CA LYS A 5 -12.38 -11.75 -6.35
C LYS A 5 -11.70 -12.95 -5.71
N LYS A 6 -12.34 -13.51 -4.68
CA LYS A 6 -11.89 -14.71 -3.96
C LYS A 6 -10.43 -14.64 -3.49
N LEU A 7 -9.98 -13.47 -3.02
CA LEU A 7 -8.62 -13.30 -2.52
C LEU A 7 -8.46 -14.04 -1.19
N GLU A 8 -7.53 -14.99 -1.16
CA GLU A 8 -7.29 -15.84 0.01
C GLU A 8 -5.81 -16.20 0.17
N ARG A 9 -5.41 -16.46 1.42
CA ARG A 9 -4.08 -16.99 1.76
C ARG A 9 -4.12 -17.63 3.15
N SER A 10 -3.03 -18.27 3.55
CA SER A 10 -2.90 -18.78 4.94
C SER A 10 -3.14 -17.65 5.96
N GLY A 11 -4.05 -17.88 6.91
CA GLY A 11 -4.45 -16.89 7.91
C GLY A 11 -5.41 -15.79 7.42
N LEU A 12 -5.89 -15.86 6.18
CA LEU A 12 -6.88 -14.93 5.62
C LEU A 12 -8.04 -15.71 4.97
N ARG A 13 -9.26 -15.49 5.43
CA ARG A 13 -10.45 -16.05 4.78
C ARG A 13 -10.69 -15.37 3.44
N SER A 14 -11.25 -16.11 2.49
CA SER A 14 -11.59 -15.59 1.16
C SER A 14 -12.44 -14.33 1.24
N CYS A 15 -12.09 -13.31 0.47
CA CYS A 15 -12.81 -12.04 0.40
C CYS A 15 -13.01 -11.57 -1.05
N ALA A 16 -14.06 -10.79 -1.27
CA ALA A 16 -14.36 -10.17 -2.55
C ALA A 16 -14.99 -8.80 -2.33
N PHE A 17 -14.46 -7.78 -3.02
CA PHE A 17 -14.99 -6.42 -3.00
C PHE A 17 -14.42 -5.63 -4.18
N SER A 18 -15.02 -4.48 -4.46
CA SER A 18 -14.53 -3.51 -5.44
C SER A 18 -14.41 -2.13 -4.81
N LEU A 19 -13.53 -1.30 -5.37
CA LEU A 19 -13.32 0.09 -4.97
C LEU A 19 -13.19 0.94 -6.22
N GLU A 20 -14.04 1.94 -6.36
CA GLU A 20 -13.98 2.89 -7.47
C GLU A 20 -12.84 3.89 -7.30
N LYS A 21 -12.48 4.55 -8.41
CA LYS A 21 -11.43 5.59 -8.36
C LYS A 21 -11.88 6.74 -7.44
N GLY A 22 -11.06 7.03 -6.44
CA GLY A 22 -11.32 8.09 -5.47
C GLY A 22 -12.15 7.65 -4.27
N GLU A 23 -12.66 6.42 -4.26
CA GLU A 23 -13.31 5.88 -3.07
C GLU A 23 -12.28 5.50 -2.00
N SER A 24 -12.71 5.60 -0.75
CA SER A 24 -11.95 5.18 0.42
C SER A 24 -12.81 4.25 1.26
N ILE A 25 -12.24 3.12 1.67
CA ILE A 25 -12.88 2.15 2.56
C ILE A 25 -12.08 2.00 3.84
N VAL A 26 -12.78 1.68 4.92
CA VAL A 26 -12.16 1.38 6.21
C VAL A 26 -12.26 -0.11 6.48
N VAL A 27 -11.13 -0.76 6.72
CA VAL A 27 -11.07 -2.16 7.15
C VAL A 27 -10.90 -2.20 8.66
N THR A 28 -11.93 -2.69 9.37
CA THR A 28 -11.94 -2.78 10.84
C THR A 28 -11.97 -4.23 11.33
N GLY A 29 -11.61 -4.45 12.59
CA GLY A 29 -11.62 -5.75 13.23
C GLY A 29 -10.56 -5.87 14.34
N PRO A 30 -10.64 -6.88 15.21
CA PRO A 30 -9.70 -7.06 16.31
C PRO A 30 -8.26 -7.28 15.82
N SER A 31 -7.29 -7.15 16.73
CA SER A 31 -5.91 -7.54 16.45
C SER A 31 -5.87 -9.03 16.04
N GLY A 32 -5.03 -9.37 15.06
CA GLY A 32 -4.96 -10.74 14.52
C GLY A 32 -6.08 -11.14 13.54
N ALA A 33 -7.08 -10.29 13.27
CA ALA A 33 -8.16 -10.60 12.32
C ALA A 33 -7.72 -10.76 10.85
N GLY A 34 -6.43 -10.53 10.53
CA GLY A 34 -5.90 -10.65 9.17
C GLY A 34 -5.86 -9.35 8.36
N LYS A 35 -6.11 -8.18 8.96
CA LYS A 35 -6.09 -6.86 8.27
C LYS A 35 -4.79 -6.61 7.50
N SER A 36 -3.64 -6.78 8.17
CA SER A 36 -2.33 -6.61 7.51
C SER A 36 -2.08 -7.68 6.45
N LEU A 37 -2.58 -8.91 6.65
CA LEU A 37 -2.46 -9.99 5.67
C LEU A 37 -3.26 -9.69 4.40
N LEU A 38 -4.47 -9.11 4.55
CA LEU A 38 -5.28 -8.65 3.44
C LEU A 38 -4.54 -7.58 2.62
N LEU A 39 -4.07 -6.52 3.28
CA LEU A 39 -3.39 -5.42 2.60
C LEU A 39 -2.11 -5.88 1.88
N ARG A 40 -1.33 -6.76 2.51
CA ARG A 40 -0.13 -7.35 1.90
C ARG A 40 -0.46 -8.27 0.72
N ALA A 41 -1.55 -9.03 0.77
CA ALA A 41 -2.00 -9.86 -0.34
C ALA A 41 -2.45 -9.01 -1.54
N ILE A 42 -3.17 -7.91 -1.30
CA ILE A 42 -3.58 -6.95 -2.35
C ILE A 42 -2.35 -6.32 -3.02
N ALA A 43 -1.35 -5.90 -2.22
CA ALA A 43 -0.07 -5.37 -2.71
C ALA A 43 0.88 -6.43 -3.30
N ASP A 44 0.46 -7.71 -3.35
CA ASP A 44 1.24 -8.83 -3.88
C ASP A 44 2.60 -9.02 -3.19
N LEU A 45 2.61 -8.90 -1.86
CA LEU A 45 3.80 -9.07 -1.02
C LEU A 45 3.92 -10.47 -0.41
N ASP A 46 2.80 -11.18 -0.28
CA ASP A 46 2.75 -12.54 0.26
C ASP A 46 2.08 -13.48 -0.74
N PRO A 47 2.46 -14.78 -0.81
CA PRO A 47 1.75 -15.76 -1.62
C PRO A 47 0.25 -15.80 -1.29
N ASN A 48 -0.57 -15.76 -2.33
CA ASN A 48 -2.03 -15.68 -2.25
C ASN A 48 -2.68 -16.26 -3.52
N GLN A 49 -3.97 -16.58 -3.43
CA GLN A 49 -4.81 -17.04 -4.55
C GLN A 49 -5.97 -16.06 -4.78
N GLY A 50 -6.70 -16.25 -5.88
CA GLY A 50 -7.77 -15.36 -6.31
C GLY A 50 -7.33 -14.38 -7.40
N GLU A 51 -8.23 -13.47 -7.74
CA GLU A 51 -8.04 -12.49 -8.81
C GLU A 51 -8.05 -11.08 -8.23
N VAL A 52 -7.06 -10.28 -8.62
CA VAL A 52 -6.99 -8.86 -8.29
C VAL A 52 -6.77 -8.10 -9.59
N CYS A 53 -7.61 -7.10 -9.88
CA CYS A 53 -7.54 -6.28 -11.07
C CYS A 53 -7.44 -4.81 -10.70
N LEU A 54 -6.62 -4.06 -11.44
CA LEU A 54 -6.55 -2.61 -11.34
C LEU A 54 -6.90 -2.01 -12.71
N ASP A 55 -7.93 -1.17 -12.75
CA ASP A 55 -8.44 -0.52 -13.95
C ASP A 55 -8.73 -1.53 -15.08
N GLY A 56 -9.35 -2.66 -14.73
CA GLY A 56 -9.72 -3.73 -15.66
C GLY A 56 -8.56 -4.64 -16.09
N ARG A 57 -7.32 -4.37 -15.67
CA ARG A 57 -6.15 -5.21 -15.98
C ARG A 57 -5.80 -6.11 -14.80
N GLU A 58 -5.68 -7.41 -15.06
CA GLU A 58 -5.35 -8.39 -14.03
C GLU A 58 -3.91 -8.23 -13.51
N ARG A 59 -3.73 -8.32 -12.19
CA ARG A 59 -2.44 -8.27 -11.48
C ARG A 59 -1.38 -9.17 -12.13
N LYS A 60 -1.75 -10.39 -12.52
CA LYS A 60 -0.82 -11.38 -13.11
C LYS A 60 -0.20 -10.95 -14.45
N THR A 61 -0.78 -9.94 -15.10
CA THR A 61 -0.27 -9.39 -16.36
C THR A 61 0.74 -8.25 -16.15
N TYR A 62 0.94 -7.82 -14.91
CA TYR A 62 1.95 -6.85 -14.52
C TYR A 62 3.24 -7.58 -14.14
N SER A 63 4.39 -6.92 -14.33
CA SER A 63 5.57 -7.30 -13.55
C SER A 63 5.35 -6.95 -12.07
N ALA A 64 5.99 -7.68 -11.16
CA ALA A 64 5.88 -7.41 -9.72
C ALA A 64 6.24 -5.95 -9.37
N CYS A 65 7.27 -5.38 -10.02
CA CYS A 65 7.67 -3.99 -9.84
C CYS A 65 6.61 -3.00 -10.35
N GLU A 66 5.96 -3.28 -11.48
CA GLU A 66 4.91 -2.41 -12.00
C GLU A 66 3.67 -2.41 -11.09
N TRP A 67 3.25 -3.59 -10.62
CA TRP A 67 2.13 -3.70 -9.69
C TRP A 67 2.38 -2.93 -8.40
N ARG A 68 3.52 -3.17 -7.74
CA ARG A 68 3.85 -2.57 -6.44
C ARG A 68 4.12 -1.06 -6.50
N ARG A 69 4.36 -0.49 -7.68
CA ARG A 69 4.38 0.97 -7.89
C ARG A 69 2.99 1.59 -7.98
N ARG A 70 1.97 0.81 -8.34
CA ARG A 70 0.58 1.24 -8.49
C ARG A 70 -0.27 0.93 -7.26
N VAL A 71 0.01 -0.21 -6.61
CA VAL A 71 -0.66 -0.69 -5.40
C VAL A 71 0.37 -0.76 -4.28
N VAL A 72 0.43 0.29 -3.48
CA VAL A 72 1.45 0.50 -2.45
C VAL A 72 0.91 0.10 -1.08
N TYR A 73 1.69 -0.71 -0.35
CA TYR A 73 1.42 -1.04 1.04
C TYR A 73 2.25 -0.13 1.96
N LEU A 74 1.56 0.64 2.80
CA LEU A 74 2.19 1.39 3.90
C LEU A 74 2.03 0.56 5.19
N PRO A 75 3.12 0.02 5.76
CA PRO A 75 3.04 -0.74 7.01
C PRO A 75 2.68 0.14 8.20
N ALA A 76 2.11 -0.47 9.25
CA ALA A 76 1.81 0.22 10.50
C ALA A 76 3.07 0.75 11.19
N GLU A 77 4.17 0.02 11.09
CA GLU A 77 5.49 0.45 11.52
C GLU A 77 6.36 0.66 10.28
N SER A 78 6.82 1.89 10.08
CA SER A 78 7.69 2.22 8.97
C SER A 78 9.11 1.74 9.24
N GLY A 79 9.78 1.25 8.20
CA GLY A 79 11.22 0.96 8.27
C GLY A 79 12.02 2.24 8.07
N TRP A 80 13.00 2.46 8.94
CA TRP A 80 13.95 3.58 8.85
C TRP A 80 15.33 3.01 8.56
N TRP A 81 16.02 3.53 7.55
CA TRP A 81 17.36 3.09 7.16
C TRP A 81 18.37 4.23 7.10
N ALA A 82 17.93 5.47 7.28
CA ALA A 82 18.77 6.64 7.48
C ALA A 82 18.48 7.28 8.84
N ALA A 83 19.44 8.07 9.32
CA ALA A 83 19.34 8.76 10.59
C ALA A 83 18.33 9.92 10.54
N ASP A 84 18.17 10.54 9.38
CA ASP A 84 17.27 11.66 9.14
C ASP A 84 16.19 11.31 8.12
N VAL A 85 15.02 11.95 8.24
CA VAL A 85 13.90 11.76 7.32
C VAL A 85 14.29 12.08 5.87
N GLY A 86 15.05 13.16 5.66
CA GLY A 86 15.44 13.67 4.35
C GLY A 86 16.23 12.67 3.52
N ALA A 87 17.16 11.95 4.15
CA ALA A 87 17.99 10.93 3.51
C ALA A 87 17.21 9.72 2.96
N HIS A 88 15.93 9.54 3.32
CA HIS A 88 15.08 8.51 2.73
C HIS A 88 14.56 8.89 1.33
N PHE A 89 14.64 10.18 0.94
CA PHE A 89 14.13 10.68 -0.33
C PHE A 89 15.27 10.91 -1.33
N PRO A 90 15.25 10.26 -2.51
CA PRO A 90 16.30 10.45 -3.52
C PRO A 90 16.30 11.84 -4.18
N ALA A 91 15.24 12.63 -3.97
CA ALA A 91 15.10 13.99 -4.50
C ALA A 91 14.31 14.86 -3.49
N PRO A 92 14.95 15.28 -2.37
CA PRO A 92 14.29 16.01 -1.28
C PRO A 92 13.61 17.31 -1.73
N GLU A 93 14.16 17.98 -2.75
CA GLU A 93 13.60 19.19 -3.32
C GLU A 93 12.22 18.97 -3.95
N LYS A 94 11.96 17.76 -4.48
CA LYS A 94 10.64 17.39 -5.02
C LYS A 94 9.65 17.04 -3.90
N THR A 95 10.17 16.60 -2.75
CA THR A 95 9.37 16.22 -1.58
C THR A 95 8.72 17.44 -0.92
N LEU A 96 9.36 18.61 -0.96
CA LEU A 96 8.82 19.85 -0.35
C LEU A 96 7.38 20.16 -0.79
N SER A 97 7.08 20.00 -2.08
CA SER A 97 5.73 20.22 -2.63
C SER A 97 4.67 19.24 -2.10
N TRP A 98 5.10 18.07 -1.64
CA TRP A 98 4.23 17.06 -1.02
C TRP A 98 4.06 17.29 0.47
N LEU A 99 5.11 17.75 1.18
CA LEU A 99 5.03 18.05 2.61
C LEU A 99 3.93 19.07 2.90
N GLU A 100 3.86 20.14 2.12
CA GLU A 100 2.81 21.16 2.23
C GLU A 100 1.41 20.56 2.06
N LYS A 101 1.22 19.70 1.04
CA LYS A 101 -0.07 19.02 0.79
C LYS A 101 -0.46 18.05 1.89
N LEU A 102 0.51 17.49 2.60
CA LEU A 102 0.33 16.58 3.73
C LEU A 102 0.23 17.32 5.07
N GLY A 103 0.39 18.64 5.09
CA GLY A 103 0.40 19.45 6.32
C GLY A 103 1.64 19.24 7.18
N LEU A 104 2.75 18.80 6.58
CA LEU A 104 4.03 18.59 7.26
C LEU A 104 4.94 19.82 7.08
N PRO A 105 5.67 20.23 8.13
CA PRO A 105 6.58 21.37 8.04
C PRO A 105 7.87 20.99 7.28
N ALA A 106 8.53 21.96 6.63
CA ALA A 106 9.68 21.70 5.77
C ALA A 106 10.92 21.16 6.53
N ASP A 107 11.06 21.54 7.80
CA ASP A 107 12.12 21.07 8.70
C ASP A 107 11.94 19.60 9.10
N CYS A 108 10.82 18.96 8.74
CA CYS A 108 10.62 17.54 9.00
C CYS A 108 11.63 16.65 8.29
N LEU A 109 12.29 17.15 7.24
CA LEU A 109 13.38 16.45 6.56
C LEU A 109 14.63 16.34 7.44
N ASP A 110 14.79 17.21 8.44
CA ASP A 110 15.93 17.21 9.35
C ASP A 110 15.64 16.45 10.66
N TRP A 111 14.44 15.87 10.81
CA TRP A 111 14.08 15.08 12.00
C TRP A 111 14.87 13.77 12.05
N ALA A 112 15.31 13.42 13.26
CA ALA A 112 16.03 12.19 13.57
C ALA A 112 15.11 11.11 14.18
#